data_AF-A0A2A2ZB24-F1
#
_entry.id   AF-A0A2A2ZB24-F1
#
_cell.length_a   1.000
_cell.length_b   1.000
_cell.length_c   1.000
_cell.angle_alpha   90.00
_cell.angle_beta   90.00
_cell.angle_gamma   90.00
#
_symmetry.space_group_name_H-M   'P 1'
#
loop_
_entity.id
_entity.type
_entity.pdbx_description
1 polymer ?
#
loop_
_entity_poly.entity_id
_entity_poly.type
_entity_poly.pdbx_seq_one_letter_code
_entity_poly.pdbx_strand_id
1 'polypeptide(L)'
;MDAYLDGAGHGVDGEEPWKTVVISFVEESHHEVRVNVPRDFQPERCDLANELASLDDDGCEFVERSVLRVLDADEQDRDAEYFAPPAVW
;
A
#
# COMPACT_ATOMS: atom_id res chain seq x y z
N MET A 1 -15.64 -52.02 -34.05
CA MET A 1 -16.79 -51.11 -34.19
C MET A 1 -16.85 -50.41 -32.86
N ASP A 2 -15.98 -49.41 -32.72
CA ASP A 2 -15.69 -48.74 -31.46
C ASP A 2 -16.41 -47.41 -31.49
N ALA A 3 -17.61 -47.41 -30.93
CA ALA A 3 -18.39 -46.22 -30.67
C ALA A 3 -18.10 -45.77 -29.24
N TYR A 4 -17.57 -44.57 -29.09
CA TYR A 4 -18.10 -43.47 -28.26
C TYR A 4 -16.98 -42.42 -28.06
N LEU A 5 -16.85 -41.54 -29.05
CA LEU A 5 -16.41 -40.17 -28.83
C LEU A 5 -17.68 -39.33 -28.72
N ASP A 6 -18.03 -38.86 -27.52
CA ASP A 6 -18.71 -37.56 -27.36
C ASP A 6 -18.75 -37.12 -25.89
N GLY A 7 -18.29 -35.88 -25.67
CA GLY A 7 -18.94 -34.93 -24.77
C GLY A 7 -18.88 -35.15 -23.26
N ALA A 8 -17.93 -34.50 -22.60
CA ALA A 8 -18.24 -33.49 -21.58
C ALA A 8 -16.94 -32.79 -21.13
N GLY A 9 -16.49 -31.82 -21.92
CA GLY A 9 -15.77 -30.68 -21.36
C GLY A 9 -16.78 -29.88 -20.52
N HIS A 10 -16.66 -29.96 -19.20
CA HIS A 10 -17.25 -28.98 -18.28
C HIS A 10 -16.48 -29.00 -16.95
N GLY A 11 -15.20 -28.64 -17.01
CA GLY A 11 -14.55 -28.05 -15.84
C GLY A 11 -14.88 -26.57 -15.86
N VAL A 12 -15.94 -26.17 -15.17
CA VAL A 12 -16.39 -24.77 -15.02
C VAL A 12 -17.07 -24.72 -13.64
N ASP A 13 -16.69 -23.97 -12.63
CA ASP A 13 -15.57 -23.06 -12.41
C ASP A 13 -15.28 -23.22 -10.91
N GLY A 14 -14.10 -23.69 -10.53
CA GLY A 14 -13.68 -23.54 -9.14
C GLY A 14 -13.37 -22.06 -8.97
N GLU A 15 -14.29 -21.30 -8.40
CA GLU A 15 -14.09 -19.88 -8.09
C GLU A 15 -12.69 -19.75 -7.47
N GLU A 16 -11.79 -19.01 -8.13
CA GLU A 16 -10.45 -18.82 -7.62
C GLU A 16 -10.59 -18.27 -6.18
N PRO A 17 -9.92 -18.84 -5.16
CA PRO A 17 -10.25 -18.54 -3.76
C PRO A 17 -9.79 -17.13 -3.32
N TRP A 18 -9.37 -16.30 -4.27
CA TRP A 18 -8.93 -14.93 -4.11
C TRP A 18 -9.64 -14.04 -5.14
N LYS A 19 -10.01 -12.84 -4.72
CA LYS A 19 -10.48 -11.77 -5.60
C LYS A 19 -9.51 -10.60 -5.53
N THR A 20 -9.46 -9.81 -6.58
CA THR A 20 -8.68 -8.57 -6.61
C THR A 20 -9.51 -7.43 -6.02
N VAL A 21 -8.92 -6.69 -5.08
CA VAL A 21 -9.51 -5.48 -4.51
C VAL A 21 -8.56 -4.31 -4.68
N VAL A 22 -9.11 -3.14 -4.95
CA VAL A 22 -8.37 -1.87 -4.96
C VAL A 22 -8.55 -1.21 -3.60
N ILE A 23 -7.47 -1.18 -2.82
CA ILE A 23 -7.42 -0.49 -1.53
C ILE A 23 -6.72 0.86 -1.76
N SER A 24 -7.44 1.96 -1.53
CA SER A 24 -6.82 3.29 -1.52
C SER A 24 -6.63 3.73 -0.08
N PHE A 25 -5.43 4.17 0.26
CA PHE A 25 -5.08 4.69 1.57
C PHE A 25 -4.18 5.92 1.42
N VAL A 26 -4.12 6.73 2.46
CA VAL A 26 -3.12 7.81 2.60
C VAL A 26 -2.14 7.40 3.68
N GLU A 27 -0.92 7.88 3.51
CA GLU A 27 0.18 7.70 4.44
C GLU A 27 0.67 9.07 4.88
N GLU A 28 0.64 9.32 6.19
CA GLU A 28 1.20 10.51 6.81
C GLU A 28 2.44 10.09 7.61
N SER A 29 3.58 10.71 7.33
CA SER A 29 4.84 10.46 8.04
C SER A 29 5.08 11.57 9.04
N HIS A 30 5.38 11.21 10.29
CA HIS A 30 5.64 12.15 11.37
C HIS A 30 7.14 12.14 11.69
N HIS A 31 7.73 13.34 11.62
CA HIS A 31 9.17 13.53 11.80
C HIS A 31 9.44 14.54 12.92
N GLU A 32 10.33 14.21 13.85
CA GLU A 32 10.90 15.12 14.85
C GLU A 32 12.42 15.05 14.80
N VAL A 33 13.08 16.20 14.63
CA VAL A 33 14.54 16.29 14.61
C VAL A 33 15.03 17.39 15.53
N ARG A 34 16.15 17.14 16.21
CA ARG A 34 16.85 18.12 17.05
C ARG A 34 18.12 18.59 16.34
N VAL A 35 18.16 19.86 15.96
CA VAL A 35 19.29 20.48 15.27
C VAL A 35 19.92 21.59 16.11
N ASN A 36 21.24 21.73 16.04
CA ASN A 36 21.94 22.86 16.64
C ASN A 36 21.90 24.06 15.69
N VAL A 37 21.36 25.18 16.14
CA VAL A 37 21.22 26.41 15.35
C VAL A 37 21.98 27.59 15.99
N PRO A 38 22.31 28.65 15.23
CA PRO A 38 22.86 29.88 15.79
C PRO A 38 21.95 30.52 16.86
N ARG A 39 22.52 31.31 17.77
CA ARG A 39 21.76 31.95 18.87
C ARG A 39 20.66 32.90 18.41
N ASP A 40 20.81 33.54 17.25
CA ASP A 40 19.78 34.43 16.67
C ASP A 40 18.93 33.75 15.61
N PHE A 41 18.90 32.41 15.57
CA PHE A 41 18.12 31.65 14.60
C PHE A 41 16.65 32.11 14.54
N GLN A 42 16.21 32.44 13.33
CA GLN A 42 14.87 32.93 13.02
C GLN A 42 14.23 31.97 12.01
N PRO A 43 13.37 31.02 12.45
CA PRO A 43 12.84 29.97 11.57
C PRO A 43 12.02 30.53 10.40
N GLU A 44 11.37 31.66 10.60
CA GLU A 44 10.54 32.35 9.61
C GLU A 44 11.34 32.87 8.40
N ARG A 45 12.67 32.96 8.54
CA ARG A 45 13.59 33.43 7.48
C ARG A 45 14.27 32.28 6.74
N CYS A 46 13.98 31.04 7.13
CA CYS A 46 14.52 29.82 6.57
C CYS A 46 13.44 29.10 5.76
N ASP A 47 13.85 28.44 4.68
CA ASP A 47 12.95 27.57 3.91
C ASP A 47 13.00 26.15 4.49
N LEU A 48 12.46 26.00 5.71
CA LEU A 48 12.57 24.76 6.47
C LEU A 48 12.00 23.55 5.73
N ALA A 49 10.98 23.73 4.90
CA ALA A 49 10.40 22.64 4.10
C ALA A 49 11.43 22.02 3.15
N ASN A 50 12.31 22.83 2.57
CA ASN A 50 13.36 22.36 1.67
C ASN A 50 14.65 22.02 2.43
N GLU A 51 15.01 22.79 3.46
CA GLU A 51 16.26 22.59 4.20
C GLU A 51 16.24 21.32 5.07
N LEU A 52 15.07 20.93 5.63
CA LEU A 52 14.96 19.67 6.37
C LEU A 52 15.24 18.44 5.51
N ALA A 53 14.98 18.50 4.20
CA ALA A 53 15.28 17.41 3.27
C ALA A 53 16.78 17.19 3.04
N SER A 54 17.63 18.12 3.49
CA SER A 54 19.09 18.01 3.40
C SER A 54 19.75 17.39 4.63
N LEU A 55 18.97 17.10 5.67
CA LEU A 55 19.46 16.43 6.87
C LEU A 55 19.79 14.96 6.56
N ASP A 56 20.84 14.45 7.18
CA ASP A 56 21.24 13.03 7.06
C ASP A 56 20.27 12.10 7.79
N ASP A 57 19.73 12.58 8.93
CA ASP A 57 18.63 11.97 9.66
C ASP A 57 17.40 12.87 9.49
N ASP A 58 16.40 12.35 8.79
CA ASP A 58 15.13 13.04 8.53
C ASP A 58 14.17 12.99 9.74
N GLY A 59 14.54 12.32 10.83
CA GLY A 59 13.82 12.33 12.09
C GLY A 59 12.51 11.54 12.09
N CYS A 60 12.35 10.58 11.17
CA CYS A 60 11.11 9.80 11.06
C CYS A 60 10.83 9.02 12.36
N GLU A 61 9.75 9.37 13.05
CA GLU A 61 9.34 8.70 14.29
C GLU A 61 8.37 7.56 13.99
N PHE A 62 7.33 7.87 13.23
CA PHE A 62 6.30 6.91 12.86
C PHE A 62 5.55 7.33 11.59
N VAL A 63 4.84 6.36 11.03
CA VAL A 63 3.97 6.53 9.87
C VAL A 63 2.57 6.10 10.24
N GLU A 64 1.59 6.96 10.00
CA GLU A 64 0.18 6.65 10.15
C GLU A 64 -0.45 6.38 8.77
N ARG A 65 -1.21 5.28 8.66
CA ARG A 65 -1.93 4.93 7.43
C ARG A 65 -3.43 4.95 7.66
N SER A 66 -4.12 5.76 6.87
CA SER A 66 -5.58 5.87 6.89
C SER A 66 -6.18 5.31 5.60
N VAL A 67 -6.98 4.24 5.73
CA VAL A 67 -7.69 3.65 4.59
C VAL A 67 -8.82 4.57 4.16
N LEU A 68 -8.81 4.98 2.89
CA LEU A 68 -9.84 5.84 2.32
C LEU A 68 -11.00 5.03 1.75
N ARG A 69 -10.70 3.94 1.04
CA ARG A 69 -11.71 3.07 0.42
C ARG A 69 -11.14 1.70 0.09
N VAL A 70 -12.04 0.73 0.03
CA VAL A 70 -11.79 -0.61 -0.50
C VAL A 70 -12.89 -0.90 -1.51
N LEU A 71 -12.50 -1.23 -2.74
CA LEU A 71 -13.42 -1.57 -3.82
C LEU A 71 -13.04 -2.92 -4.41
N ASP A 72 -14.04 -3.69 -4.84
CA ASP A 72 -13.79 -4.82 -5.73
C ASP A 72 -13.26 -4.29 -7.07
N ALA A 73 -12.24 -4.97 -7.63
CA ALA A 73 -11.83 -4.71 -9.00
C ALA A 73 -12.86 -5.28 -9.97
N ASP A 74 -13.04 -4.64 -11.14
CA ASP A 74 -13.95 -5.12 -12.18
C ASP A 74 -13.52 -6.50 -12.74
N GLU A 75 -12.22 -6.79 -12.72
CA GLU A 75 -11.63 -8.04 -13.19
C GLU A 75 -10.58 -8.56 -12.19
N GLN A 76 -10.34 -9.86 -12.22
CA GLN A 76 -9.29 -10.49 -11.43
C GLN A 76 -7.92 -10.23 -12.07
N ASP A 77 -7.03 -9.61 -11.30
CA ASP A 77 -5.64 -9.40 -11.66
C ASP A 77 -4.76 -10.48 -11.01
N ARG A 78 -4.16 -11.35 -11.83
CA ARG A 78 -3.31 -12.46 -11.38
C ARG A 78 -1.89 -12.04 -11.04
N ASP A 79 -1.47 -10.84 -11.44
CA ASP A 79 -0.17 -10.27 -11.14
C ASP A 79 -0.23 -9.37 -9.89
N ALA A 80 -1.43 -9.10 -9.35
CA ALA A 80 -1.62 -8.34 -8.12
C ALA A 80 -1.01 -9.04 -6.90
N GLU A 81 -0.48 -8.24 -5.96
CA GLU A 81 0.12 -8.76 -4.73
C GLU A 81 -0.92 -9.43 -3.83
N TYR A 82 -0.56 -10.60 -3.27
CA TYR A 82 -1.39 -11.29 -2.30
C TYR A 82 -1.30 -10.62 -0.93
N PHE A 83 -2.37 -9.95 -0.53
CA PHE A 83 -2.53 -9.48 0.84
C PHE A 83 -3.08 -10.60 1.74
N ALA A 84 -2.26 -11.10 2.67
CA ALA A 84 -2.68 -12.09 3.66
C ALA A 84 -3.00 -11.38 4.99
N PRO A 85 -4.28 -11.12 5.33
CA PRO A 85 -4.62 -10.54 6.62
C PRO A 85 -4.17 -11.50 7.73
N PRO A 86 -3.75 -10.98 8.90
CA PRO A 86 -3.45 -11.84 10.04
C PRO A 86 -4.66 -12.72 10.34
N ALA A 87 -4.42 -13.99 10.66
CA ALA A 87 -5.50 -14.90 11.03
C ALA A 87 -6.15 -14.40 12.34
N VAL A 88 -7.25 -13.66 12.20
CA VAL A 88 -8.13 -13.34 13.31
C VAL A 88 -9.04 -14.55 13.52
N TRP A 89 -8.77 -15.31 14.58
CA TRP A 89 -9.65 -16.36 15.09
C TRP A 89 -10.74 -15.78 15.98
#